data_AF-A0A450UW10-F1
#
_entry.id   AF-A0A450UW10-F1
#
_cell.length_a   1.000
_cell.length_b   1.000
_cell.length_c   1.000
_cell.angle_alpha   90.00
_cell.angle_beta   90.00
_cell.angle_gamma   90.00
#
_symmetry.space_group_name_H-M   'P 1'
#
loop_
_entity.id
_entity.type
_entity.pdbx_description
1 polymer ?
#
loop_
_entity_poly.entity_id
_entity_poly.type
_entity_poly.pdbx_seq_one_letter_code
_entity_poly.pdbx_strand_id
1 'polypeptide(L)'
;MRQPLQTYALGGIPRPSHRTDFTGILHLHGALDRDPKRHSDLIVTDQDFGEFYLRRRIVPDFIYDAARLFYLVLVGYSANDPPMRYLLNAVAGDSARFPDLKERFAFVDTHDPVALEDWKGRGITPIPYDPADRHAALTATLERWADLSAIDGKKTLVDREIKRMVRTGRGNASDADRDLFDHLIRRTDPQERTRLSGLASRHKADLGWLDAIIEIAARHHPAPAPAESRCGDTHGAEQMARWAAMVFLEGRIKERATIDWALGLKPSDTIQRGAVLDLLDRWALQNGEKPGEPWRSAWRFIEESWRQPIVGNNGVKVIFAQDRLRSGERSGSLIDAMLEIVAPRLEIESSSRSYRLYPTPYRKLPRHPKKVQDLLSMSLTSGEIVDPDALGLKELEDRSFLASLAGALECTVASGLELARRIYPDVGLEHAIWPLFAWARYPAQWSG
;
A
#
# COMPACT_ATOMS: atom_id res chain seq x y z
N MET A 1 -17.41 30.01 -7.82
CA MET A 1 -18.89 30.10 -7.85
C MET A 1 -19.41 28.68 -7.73
N ARG A 2 -20.13 28.32 -6.66
CA ARG A 2 -20.78 26.99 -6.58
C ARG A 2 -21.90 26.97 -7.63
N GLN A 3 -21.89 26.01 -8.55
CA GLN A 3 -23.03 25.84 -9.45
C GLN A 3 -24.29 25.55 -8.62
N PRO A 4 -25.44 26.13 -8.96
CA PRO A 4 -26.69 25.82 -8.26
C PRO A 4 -26.98 24.33 -8.42
N LEU A 5 -27.27 23.66 -7.29
CA LEU A 5 -27.65 22.24 -7.29
C LEU A 5 -28.96 22.08 -8.07
N GLN A 6 -28.98 21.14 -9.01
CA GLN A 6 -30.19 20.80 -9.73
C GLN A 6 -31.21 20.17 -8.77
N THR A 7 -32.48 20.46 -8.98
CA THR A 7 -33.57 20.00 -8.11
C THR A 7 -34.64 19.33 -8.96
N TYR A 8 -35.11 18.17 -8.52
CA TYR A 8 -36.10 17.35 -9.22
C TYR A 8 -37.21 16.91 -8.28
N ALA A 9 -38.39 16.68 -8.83
CA ALA A 9 -39.56 16.21 -8.08
C ALA A 9 -40.30 15.13 -8.88
N LEU A 10 -40.73 14.07 -8.18
CA LEU A 10 -41.56 12.97 -8.72
C LEU A 10 -41.16 12.51 -10.14
N GLY A 11 -42.02 12.70 -11.13
CA GLY A 11 -41.81 12.24 -12.51
C GLY A 11 -40.61 12.89 -13.22
N GLY A 12 -40.07 13.98 -12.68
CA GLY A 12 -38.85 14.63 -13.16
C GLY A 12 -37.56 14.01 -12.62
N ILE A 13 -37.63 13.09 -11.65
CA ILE A 13 -36.45 12.47 -11.06
C ILE A 13 -35.82 11.49 -12.05
N PRO A 14 -34.55 11.71 -12.47
CA PRO A 14 -33.87 10.77 -13.36
C PRO A 14 -33.62 9.43 -12.65
N ARG A 15 -33.76 8.33 -13.39
CA ARG A 15 -33.45 7.01 -12.83
C ARG A 15 -31.94 6.85 -12.64
N PRO A 16 -31.47 6.49 -11.43
CA PRO A 16 -30.03 6.36 -11.14
C PRO A 16 -29.35 5.31 -12.03
N SER A 17 -30.10 4.31 -12.49
CA SER A 17 -29.64 3.23 -13.35
C SER A 17 -29.40 3.64 -14.82
N HIS A 18 -29.96 4.76 -15.27
CA HIS A 18 -29.99 5.13 -16.70
C HIS A 18 -29.12 6.35 -17.04
N ARG A 19 -28.67 7.13 -16.04
CA ARG A 19 -27.84 8.31 -16.28
C ARG A 19 -26.75 8.47 -15.23
N THR A 20 -25.57 8.87 -15.67
CA THR A 20 -24.38 9.10 -14.84
C THR A 20 -24.31 10.50 -14.23
N ASP A 21 -25.18 11.42 -14.63
CA ASP A 21 -25.30 12.80 -14.13
C ASP A 21 -26.25 12.94 -12.93
N PHE A 22 -26.63 11.81 -12.32
CA PHE A 22 -27.52 11.72 -11.17
C PHE A 22 -26.96 12.45 -9.93
N THR A 23 -27.16 13.76 -9.87
CA THR A 23 -26.65 14.65 -8.81
C THR A 23 -27.65 15.80 -8.57
N GLY A 24 -27.92 16.11 -7.31
CA GLY A 24 -28.85 17.19 -6.95
C GLY A 24 -29.76 16.86 -5.76
N ILE A 25 -30.80 17.68 -5.60
CA ILE A 25 -31.83 17.52 -4.55
C ILE A 25 -33.04 16.84 -5.17
N LEU A 26 -33.44 15.69 -4.63
CA LEU A 26 -34.49 14.84 -5.20
C LEU A 26 -35.68 14.75 -4.24
N HIS A 27 -36.77 15.40 -4.61
CA HIS A 27 -37.98 15.43 -3.81
C HIS A 27 -38.91 14.28 -4.19
N LEU A 28 -38.71 13.12 -3.54
CA LEU A 28 -39.50 11.91 -3.79
C LEU A 28 -40.99 12.08 -3.49
N HIS A 29 -41.35 12.97 -2.58
CA HIS A 29 -42.75 13.30 -2.25
C HIS A 29 -43.21 14.60 -2.87
N GLY A 30 -42.47 15.13 -3.84
CA GLY A 30 -42.77 16.40 -4.48
C GLY A 30 -42.18 17.62 -3.78
N ALA A 31 -42.19 18.75 -4.48
CA ALA A 31 -41.66 20.02 -4.00
C ALA A 31 -42.75 21.09 -4.07
N LEU A 32 -42.91 21.86 -3.00
CA LEU A 32 -43.81 23.01 -2.98
C LEU A 32 -43.25 24.11 -3.90
N ASP A 33 -44.08 24.60 -4.80
CA ASP A 33 -43.75 25.80 -5.59
C ASP A 33 -43.81 27.04 -4.67
N ARG A 34 -42.93 28.01 -4.93
CA ARG A 34 -42.91 29.28 -4.18
C ARG A 34 -44.13 30.12 -4.47
N ASP A 35 -44.77 29.92 -5.63
CA ASP A 35 -46.03 30.54 -5.99
C ASP A 35 -47.20 29.67 -5.47
N PRO A 36 -47.95 30.13 -4.45
CA PRO A 36 -49.06 29.36 -3.88
C PRO A 36 -50.20 29.08 -4.87
N LYS A 37 -50.20 29.75 -6.03
CA LYS A 37 -51.22 29.57 -7.08
C LYS A 37 -50.90 28.42 -8.02
N ARG A 38 -49.68 27.86 -7.98
CA ARG A 38 -49.30 26.71 -8.80
C ARG A 38 -49.54 25.42 -8.05
N HIS A 39 -50.09 24.43 -8.75
CA HIS A 39 -50.26 23.10 -8.20
C HIS A 39 -48.91 22.37 -8.18
N SER A 40 -48.54 21.86 -7.02
CA SER A 40 -47.41 20.95 -6.84
C SER A 40 -47.94 19.53 -6.74
N ASP A 41 -47.36 18.62 -7.51
CA ASP A 41 -47.58 17.19 -7.30
C ASP A 41 -46.90 16.80 -5.98
N LEU A 42 -47.68 16.37 -4.98
CA LEU A 42 -47.20 16.00 -3.66
C LEU A 42 -47.73 14.62 -3.25
N ILE A 43 -46.94 13.87 -2.50
CA ILE A 43 -47.38 12.63 -1.84
C ILE A 43 -47.58 12.95 -0.37
N VAL A 44 -48.83 13.09 0.07
CA VAL A 44 -49.13 13.47 1.46
C VAL A 44 -50.20 12.57 2.07
N THR A 45 -51.21 12.18 1.29
CA THR A 45 -52.35 11.39 1.79
C THR A 45 -52.12 9.89 1.62
N ASP A 46 -52.86 9.08 2.38
CA ASP A 46 -52.83 7.62 2.25
C ASP A 46 -53.17 7.14 0.83
N GLN A 47 -54.05 7.88 0.13
CA GLN A 47 -54.37 7.61 -1.27
C GLN A 47 -53.15 7.84 -2.18
N ASP A 48 -52.39 8.92 -1.97
CA ASP A 48 -51.16 9.19 -2.72
C ASP A 48 -50.10 8.12 -2.42
N PHE A 49 -49.94 7.74 -1.15
CA PHE A 49 -49.05 6.64 -0.76
C PHE A 49 -49.44 5.33 -1.46
N GLY A 50 -50.72 4.97 -1.45
CA GLY A 50 -51.21 3.80 -2.18
C GLY A 50 -50.89 3.83 -3.66
N GLU A 51 -51.04 4.98 -4.31
CA GLU A 51 -50.75 5.15 -5.73
C GLU A 51 -49.23 5.05 -6.03
N PHE A 52 -48.38 5.78 -5.31
CA PHE A 52 -46.97 5.94 -5.64
C PHE A 52 -46.04 4.87 -5.03
N TYR A 53 -46.37 4.33 -3.85
CA TYR A 53 -45.59 3.27 -3.20
C TYR A 53 -46.08 1.87 -3.56
N LEU A 54 -47.39 1.65 -3.68
CA LEU A 54 -47.92 0.29 -3.86
C LEU A 54 -48.29 0.00 -5.32
N ARG A 55 -49.13 0.84 -5.93
CA ARG A 55 -49.70 0.57 -7.26
C ARG A 55 -48.68 0.83 -8.38
N ARG A 56 -48.11 2.03 -8.44
CA ARG A 56 -47.13 2.42 -9.47
C ARG A 56 -45.70 2.07 -9.11
N ARG A 57 -45.41 1.91 -7.82
CA ARG A 57 -44.08 1.59 -7.26
C ARG A 57 -42.96 2.55 -7.68
N ILE A 58 -43.28 3.79 -8.05
CA ILE A 58 -42.30 4.78 -8.53
C ILE A 58 -41.23 5.05 -7.46
N VAL A 59 -41.64 5.24 -6.20
CA VAL A 59 -40.72 5.58 -5.11
C VAL A 59 -39.90 4.36 -4.65
N PRO A 60 -40.49 3.18 -4.39
CA PRO A 60 -39.73 1.99 -4.04
C PRO A 60 -38.73 1.55 -5.10
N ASP A 61 -39.12 1.55 -6.38
CA ASP A 61 -38.21 1.13 -7.46
C ASP A 61 -37.02 2.10 -7.59
N PHE A 62 -37.25 3.40 -7.37
CA PHE A 62 -36.16 4.39 -7.33
C PHE A 62 -35.20 4.15 -6.16
N ILE A 63 -35.74 3.97 -4.95
CA ILE A 63 -34.92 3.73 -3.75
C ILE A 63 -34.10 2.45 -3.91
N TYR A 64 -34.70 1.41 -4.51
CA TYR A 64 -34.04 0.16 -4.81
C TYR A 64 -32.87 0.36 -5.78
N ASP A 65 -33.09 1.03 -6.91
CA ASP A 65 -32.03 1.35 -7.88
C ASP A 65 -30.89 2.15 -7.21
N ALA A 66 -31.23 3.12 -6.35
CA ALA A 66 -30.26 3.90 -5.61
C ALA A 66 -29.45 3.05 -4.61
N ALA A 67 -30.10 2.17 -3.85
CA ALA A 67 -29.45 1.29 -2.85
C ALA A 67 -28.50 0.25 -3.47
N ARG A 68 -28.76 -0.13 -4.73
CA ARG A 68 -27.90 -1.05 -5.49
C ARG A 68 -26.63 -0.36 -5.99
N LEU A 69 -26.76 0.91 -6.38
CA LEU A 69 -25.68 1.67 -7.01
C LEU A 69 -24.85 2.48 -6.02
N PHE A 70 -25.44 2.94 -4.92
CA PHE A 70 -24.83 3.88 -3.99
C PHE A 70 -24.98 3.45 -2.53
N TYR A 71 -24.02 3.87 -1.70
CA TYR A 71 -24.19 3.83 -0.25
C TYR A 71 -25.23 4.89 0.15
N LEU A 72 -26.27 4.48 0.87
CA LEU A 72 -27.30 5.40 1.37
C LEU A 72 -27.00 5.78 2.81
N VAL A 73 -27.10 7.07 3.12
CA VAL A 73 -26.97 7.60 4.49
C VAL A 73 -28.27 8.32 4.83
N LEU A 74 -29.01 7.77 5.78
CA LEU A 74 -30.29 8.28 6.23
C LEU A 74 -30.10 9.25 7.41
N VAL A 75 -30.80 10.38 7.36
CA VAL A 75 -30.72 11.43 8.38
C VAL A 75 -32.14 11.91 8.68
N GLY A 76 -32.51 11.96 9.96
CA GLY A 76 -33.82 12.47 10.40
C GLY A 76 -34.99 11.49 10.24
N TYR A 77 -34.71 10.19 10.14
CA TYR A 77 -35.72 9.14 10.01
C TYR A 77 -35.75 8.23 11.24
N SER A 78 -36.95 7.78 11.62
CA SER A 78 -37.19 6.66 12.53
C SER A 78 -37.39 5.36 11.74
N ALA A 79 -37.00 4.23 12.34
CA ALA A 79 -37.25 2.91 11.77
C ALA A 79 -38.76 2.64 11.52
N ASN A 80 -39.62 3.35 12.25
CA ASN A 80 -41.07 3.22 12.17
C ASN A 80 -41.74 4.15 11.16
N ASP A 81 -40.99 5.05 10.50
CA ASP A 81 -41.58 5.99 9.54
C ASP A 81 -42.21 5.24 8.36
N PRO A 82 -43.35 5.72 7.81
CA PRO A 82 -44.01 5.04 6.69
C PRO A 82 -43.09 4.79 5.48
N PRO A 83 -42.29 5.77 4.98
CA PRO A 83 -41.33 5.52 3.90
C PRO A 83 -40.26 4.49 4.25
N MET A 84 -39.83 4.48 5.51
CA MET A 84 -38.82 3.56 6.01
C MET A 84 -39.34 2.14 6.02
N ARG A 85 -40.57 1.89 6.46
CA ARG A 85 -41.17 0.55 6.42
C ARG A 85 -41.11 -0.08 5.00
N TYR A 86 -41.26 0.72 3.94
CA TYR A 86 -41.15 0.23 2.57
C TYR A 86 -39.69 0.06 2.09
N LEU A 87 -38.78 0.98 2.45
CA LEU A 87 -37.34 0.87 2.18
C LEU A 87 -36.72 -0.35 2.88
N LEU A 88 -37.20 -0.66 4.09
CA LEU A 88 -36.75 -1.75 4.94
C LEU A 88 -37.36 -3.08 4.47
N ASN A 89 -38.64 -3.14 4.12
CA ASN A 89 -39.27 -4.39 3.66
C ASN A 89 -38.79 -4.84 2.26
N ALA A 90 -38.36 -3.93 1.40
CA ALA A 90 -37.79 -4.28 0.10
C ALA A 90 -36.41 -4.96 0.19
N VAL A 91 -35.75 -4.91 1.36
CA VAL A 91 -34.32 -5.25 1.48
C VAL A 91 -33.95 -6.08 2.72
N ALA A 92 -34.71 -6.00 3.82
CA ALA A 92 -34.40 -6.66 5.10
C ALA A 92 -34.53 -8.20 5.08
N GLY A 93 -35.07 -8.80 4.01
CA GLY A 93 -35.32 -10.24 3.95
C GLY A 93 -34.39 -11.04 3.02
N ASP A 94 -33.47 -10.41 2.29
CA ASP A 94 -32.93 -11.06 1.09
C ASP A 94 -31.48 -10.73 0.71
N SER A 95 -30.56 -10.69 1.69
CA SER A 95 -29.13 -10.82 1.40
C SER A 95 -28.80 -12.08 0.56
N ALA A 96 -29.69 -13.08 0.58
CA ALA A 96 -29.62 -14.28 -0.25
C ALA A 96 -30.13 -14.11 -1.71
N ARG A 97 -31.10 -13.19 -1.99
CA ARG A 97 -31.58 -12.94 -3.36
C ARG A 97 -30.88 -11.78 -4.07
N PHE A 98 -30.28 -10.84 -3.35
CA PHE A 98 -29.68 -9.64 -3.94
C PHE A 98 -28.28 -9.36 -3.35
N PRO A 99 -27.24 -10.06 -3.85
CA PRO A 99 -25.88 -9.96 -3.32
C PRO A 99 -25.18 -8.63 -3.67
N ASP A 100 -25.79 -7.78 -4.49
CA ASP A 100 -25.18 -6.57 -5.06
C ASP A 100 -25.57 -5.27 -4.35
N LEU A 101 -26.43 -5.33 -3.33
CA LEU A 101 -26.81 -4.19 -2.52
C LEU A 101 -25.61 -3.62 -1.75
N LYS A 102 -25.50 -2.29 -1.73
CA LYS A 102 -24.49 -1.58 -0.92
C LYS A 102 -24.93 -1.49 0.53
N GLU A 103 -23.95 -1.29 1.41
CA GLU A 103 -24.20 -1.01 2.81
C GLU A 103 -24.96 0.32 2.97
N ARG A 104 -25.85 0.37 3.95
CA ARG A 104 -26.74 1.50 4.20
C ARG A 104 -26.58 1.92 5.65
N PHE A 105 -26.53 3.21 5.88
CA PHE A 105 -26.25 3.80 7.18
C PHE A 105 -27.42 4.70 7.61
N ALA A 106 -27.64 4.82 8.92
CA ALA A 106 -28.59 5.78 9.46
C ALA A 106 -28.00 6.50 10.67
N PHE A 107 -28.03 7.83 10.69
CA PHE A 107 -27.75 8.57 11.92
C PHE A 107 -28.95 8.48 12.85
N VAL A 108 -28.73 7.92 14.04
CA VAL A 108 -29.80 7.66 15.03
C VAL A 108 -29.56 8.45 16.31
N ASP A 109 -30.62 9.05 16.84
CA ASP A 109 -30.62 9.92 18.01
C ASP A 109 -30.60 9.16 19.35
N THR A 110 -30.24 7.88 19.32
CA THR A 110 -30.28 7.00 20.49
C THR A 110 -29.07 6.08 20.53
N HIS A 111 -28.62 5.78 21.75
CA HIS A 111 -27.62 4.75 22.02
C HIS A 111 -28.25 3.47 22.60
N ASP A 112 -29.59 3.38 22.62
CA ASP A 112 -30.31 2.20 23.11
C ASP A 112 -29.96 0.96 22.26
N PRO A 113 -29.33 -0.08 22.85
CA PRO A 113 -28.97 -1.29 22.13
C PRO A 113 -30.14 -1.96 21.41
N VAL A 114 -31.36 -1.89 21.96
CA VAL A 114 -32.55 -2.51 21.34
C VAL A 114 -32.91 -1.80 20.04
N ALA A 115 -32.93 -0.46 20.06
CA ALA A 115 -33.17 0.33 18.86
C ALA A 115 -32.07 0.13 17.82
N LEU A 116 -30.80 0.08 18.24
CA LEU A 116 -29.67 -0.19 17.33
C LEU A 116 -29.78 -1.57 16.67
N GLU A 117 -30.22 -2.58 17.42
CA GLU A 117 -30.41 -3.93 16.90
C GLU A 117 -31.61 -4.03 15.95
N ASP A 118 -32.68 -3.26 16.19
CA ASP A 118 -33.81 -3.15 15.25
C ASP A 118 -33.34 -2.59 13.89
N TRP A 119 -32.52 -1.54 13.88
CA TRP A 119 -31.92 -1.02 12.65
C TRP A 119 -31.04 -2.05 11.93
N LYS A 120 -30.15 -2.74 12.66
CA LYS A 120 -29.30 -3.79 12.10
C LYS A 120 -30.09 -4.97 11.55
N GLY A 121 -31.13 -5.40 12.27
CA GLY A 121 -32.05 -6.46 11.84
C GLY A 121 -32.78 -6.12 10.53
N ARG A 122 -32.86 -4.83 10.19
CA ARG A 122 -33.40 -4.35 8.90
C ARG A 122 -32.33 -4.15 7.82
N GLY A 123 -31.09 -4.56 8.07
CA GLY A 123 -29.97 -4.44 7.16
C GLY A 123 -29.44 -3.01 7.01
N ILE A 124 -29.62 -2.17 8.04
CA ILE A 124 -29.07 -0.80 8.09
C ILE A 124 -28.12 -0.70 9.28
N THR A 125 -26.93 -0.18 9.01
CA THR A 125 -25.89 0.04 10.02
C THR A 125 -26.17 1.37 10.75
N PRO A 126 -26.62 1.36 12.02
CA PRO A 126 -26.90 2.60 12.72
C PRO A 126 -25.60 3.29 13.17
N ILE A 127 -25.59 4.62 13.10
CA ILE A 127 -24.54 5.52 13.58
C ILE A 127 -25.16 6.37 14.70
N PRO A 128 -25.04 5.94 15.96
CA PRO A 128 -25.61 6.67 17.08
C PRO A 128 -24.89 7.99 17.32
N TYR A 129 -25.65 9.02 17.70
CA TYR A 129 -25.12 10.31 18.12
C TYR A 129 -25.94 10.88 19.27
N ASP A 130 -25.40 11.91 19.93
CA ASP A 130 -26.10 12.61 21.02
C ASP A 130 -27.06 13.68 20.44
N PRO A 131 -28.39 13.56 20.65
CA PRO A 131 -29.36 14.54 20.16
C PRO A 131 -29.44 15.82 21.00
N ALA A 132 -28.68 15.93 22.10
CA ALA A 132 -28.63 17.13 22.92
C ALA A 132 -28.37 18.40 22.09
N ASP A 133 -28.80 19.54 22.64
CA ASP A 133 -28.63 20.86 22.03
C ASP A 133 -29.18 20.95 20.59
N ARG A 134 -30.35 20.34 20.36
CA ARG A 134 -31.05 20.33 19.06
C ARG A 134 -30.22 19.65 17.96
N HIS A 135 -29.69 18.46 18.25
CA HIS A 135 -28.85 17.67 17.34
C HIS A 135 -27.51 18.34 16.98
N ALA A 136 -26.93 19.13 17.88
CA ALA A 136 -25.67 19.85 17.63
C ALA A 136 -24.53 18.91 17.19
N ALA A 137 -24.45 17.71 17.78
CA ALA A 137 -23.43 16.72 17.43
C ALA A 137 -23.56 16.23 15.97
N LEU A 138 -24.79 16.00 15.49
CA LEU A 138 -25.05 15.62 14.10
C LEU A 138 -24.66 16.75 13.15
N THR A 139 -25.09 17.99 13.45
CA THR A 139 -24.74 19.16 12.62
C THR A 139 -23.23 19.33 12.52
N ALA A 140 -22.52 19.29 13.65
CA ALA A 140 -21.06 19.39 13.69
C ALA A 140 -20.38 18.24 12.91
N THR A 141 -20.94 17.03 12.95
CA THR A 141 -20.43 15.87 12.21
C THR A 141 -20.58 16.08 10.70
N LEU A 142 -21.75 16.52 10.23
CA LEU A 142 -22.00 16.76 8.80
C LEU A 142 -21.16 17.94 8.28
N GLU A 143 -21.01 19.00 9.07
CA GLU A 143 -20.12 20.12 8.74
C GLU A 143 -18.67 19.67 8.62
N ARG A 144 -18.19 18.88 9.58
CA ARG A 144 -16.84 18.32 9.55
C ARG A 144 -16.63 17.39 8.36
N TRP A 145 -17.63 16.57 8.02
CA TRP A 145 -17.56 15.69 6.86
C TRP A 145 -17.48 16.50 5.56
N ALA A 146 -18.29 17.55 5.41
CA ALA A 146 -18.23 18.44 4.26
C ALA A 146 -16.87 19.16 4.16
N ASP A 147 -16.35 19.65 5.28
CA ASP A 147 -15.05 20.34 5.34
C ASP A 147 -13.86 19.45 4.95
N LEU A 148 -13.97 18.13 5.18
CA LEU A 148 -12.97 17.12 4.86
C LEU A 148 -13.28 16.30 3.60
N SER A 149 -14.30 16.69 2.83
CA SER A 149 -14.66 16.04 1.57
C SER A 149 -13.46 16.00 0.61
N ALA A 150 -13.19 14.82 0.05
CA ALA A 150 -12.11 14.66 -0.93
C ALA A 150 -12.38 15.39 -2.26
N ILE A 151 -13.64 15.79 -2.52
CA ILE A 151 -14.05 16.41 -3.79
C ILE A 151 -13.99 17.94 -3.68
N ASP A 152 -14.56 18.50 -2.62
CA ASP A 152 -14.79 19.94 -2.47
C ASP A 152 -14.44 20.48 -1.07
N GLY A 153 -13.79 19.66 -0.24
CA GLY A 153 -13.35 20.03 1.09
C GLY A 153 -12.34 21.17 1.10
N LYS A 154 -12.24 21.87 2.23
CA LYS A 154 -11.33 23.00 2.37
C LYS A 154 -9.90 22.48 2.46
N LYS A 155 -9.08 22.74 1.42
CA LYS A 155 -7.67 22.32 1.37
C LYS A 155 -6.88 22.68 2.64
N THR A 156 -7.13 23.84 3.23
CA THR A 156 -6.45 24.28 4.47
C THR A 156 -6.81 23.45 5.71
N LEU A 157 -8.01 22.85 5.75
CA LEU A 157 -8.43 21.95 6.81
C LEU A 157 -7.88 20.54 6.58
N VAL A 158 -7.93 20.04 5.34
CA VAL A 158 -7.29 18.77 4.97
C VAL A 158 -5.80 18.80 5.32
N ASP A 159 -5.09 19.87 4.96
CA ASP A 159 -3.68 20.03 5.26
C ASP A 159 -3.39 20.04 6.78
N ARG A 160 -4.29 20.67 7.55
CA ARG A 160 -4.20 20.71 9.02
C ARG A 160 -4.40 19.33 9.63
N GLU A 161 -5.37 18.56 9.13
CA GLU A 161 -5.63 17.20 9.60
C GLU A 161 -4.49 16.25 9.24
N ILE A 162 -3.99 16.30 8.00
CA ILE A 162 -2.81 15.51 7.60
C ILE A 162 -1.64 15.82 8.52
N LYS A 163 -1.34 17.11 8.76
CA LYS A 163 -0.30 17.53 9.71
C LYS A 163 -0.55 17.03 11.13
N ARG A 164 -1.81 16.96 11.59
CA ARG A 164 -2.16 16.46 12.92
C ARG A 164 -1.92 14.96 13.02
N MET A 165 -2.41 14.18 12.05
CA MET A 165 -2.36 12.72 12.05
C MET A 165 -0.92 12.20 11.96
N VAL A 166 -0.10 12.78 11.08
CA VAL A 166 1.28 12.32 10.84
C VAL A 166 2.29 12.65 11.95
N ARG A 167 1.88 13.41 12.98
CA ARG A 167 2.71 13.64 14.18
C ARG A 167 2.95 12.37 14.98
N THR A 168 2.00 11.44 14.93
CA THR A 168 2.09 10.15 15.57
C THR A 168 2.50 9.12 14.53
N GLY A 169 3.39 8.21 14.90
CA GLY A 169 3.75 7.10 14.02
C GLY A 169 2.51 6.27 13.66
N ARG A 170 2.34 5.85 12.40
CA ARG A 170 1.10 5.18 11.94
C ARG A 170 0.70 4.00 12.81
N GLY A 171 1.66 3.18 13.26
CA GLY A 171 1.41 2.03 14.15
C GLY A 171 0.87 2.40 15.54
N ASN A 172 1.06 3.65 15.98
CA ASN A 172 0.54 4.19 17.25
C ASN A 172 -0.64 5.15 17.04
N ALA A 173 -1.04 5.41 15.79
CA ALA A 173 -2.15 6.30 15.49
C ALA A 173 -3.48 5.58 15.75
N SER A 174 -4.48 6.36 16.18
CA SER A 174 -5.84 5.85 16.39
C SER A 174 -6.41 5.26 15.09
N ASP A 175 -7.33 4.29 15.20
CA ASP A 175 -7.99 3.72 14.03
C ASP A 175 -8.68 4.83 13.22
N ALA A 176 -9.36 5.77 13.89
CA ALA A 176 -10.01 6.91 13.25
C ALA A 176 -9.03 7.80 12.44
N ASP A 177 -7.81 8.04 12.94
CA ASP A 177 -6.81 8.81 12.21
C ASP A 177 -6.26 8.04 11.00
N ARG A 178 -6.05 6.73 11.15
CA ARG A 178 -5.62 5.87 10.04
C ARG A 178 -6.69 5.83 8.95
N ASP A 179 -7.95 5.62 9.33
CA ASP A 179 -9.07 5.53 8.41
C ASP A 179 -9.34 6.85 7.69
N LEU A 180 -9.29 7.99 8.41
CA LEU A 180 -9.45 9.31 7.80
C LEU A 180 -8.33 9.60 6.80
N PHE A 181 -7.07 9.34 7.16
CA PHE A 181 -5.94 9.50 6.25
C PHE A 181 -6.12 8.62 5.00
N ASP A 182 -6.45 7.35 5.20
CA ASP A 182 -6.63 6.39 4.11
C ASP A 182 -7.80 6.80 3.20
N HIS A 183 -8.88 7.31 3.77
CA HIS A 183 -10.01 7.85 3.03
C HIS A 183 -9.60 9.04 2.14
N LEU A 184 -8.87 10.00 2.69
CA LEU A 184 -8.38 11.18 1.96
C LEU A 184 -7.46 10.77 0.80
N ILE A 185 -6.53 9.84 1.02
CA ILE A 185 -5.63 9.32 -0.02
C ILE A 185 -6.37 8.50 -1.09
N ARG A 186 -7.39 7.74 -0.69
CA ARG A 186 -8.17 6.86 -1.60
C ARG A 186 -9.09 7.64 -2.53
N ARG A 187 -9.79 8.64 -2.00
CA ARG A 187 -10.85 9.36 -2.72
C ARG A 187 -10.36 10.56 -3.53
N THR A 188 -9.11 10.94 -3.35
CA THR A 188 -8.51 12.04 -4.10
C THR A 188 -7.93 11.61 -5.45
N ASP A 189 -7.83 12.55 -6.39
CA ASP A 189 -7.17 12.32 -7.68
C ASP A 189 -5.64 12.07 -7.52
N PRO A 190 -4.96 11.50 -8.55
CA PRO A 190 -3.52 11.19 -8.46
C PRO A 190 -2.60 12.39 -8.17
N GLN A 191 -2.94 13.58 -8.67
CA GLN A 191 -2.15 14.79 -8.48
C GLN A 191 -2.24 15.25 -7.02
N GLU A 192 -3.45 15.28 -6.48
CA GLU A 192 -3.69 15.64 -5.08
C GLU A 192 -3.12 14.57 -4.14
N ARG A 193 -3.16 13.28 -4.50
CA ARG A 193 -2.48 12.20 -3.75
C ARG A 193 -0.98 12.45 -3.64
N THR A 194 -0.35 12.84 -4.75
CA THR A 194 1.06 13.22 -4.78
C THR A 194 1.35 14.43 -3.88
N ARG A 195 0.47 15.45 -3.92
CA ARG A 195 0.58 16.64 -3.06
C ARG A 195 0.50 16.27 -1.58
N LEU A 196 -0.47 15.43 -1.20
CA LEU A 196 -0.67 14.95 0.18
C LEU A 196 0.52 14.10 0.64
N SER A 197 1.07 13.28 -0.24
CA SER A 197 2.30 12.51 0.03
C SER A 197 3.48 13.42 0.38
N GLY A 198 3.73 14.46 -0.44
CA GLY A 198 4.75 15.46 -0.15
C GLY A 198 4.46 16.27 1.11
N LEU A 199 3.19 16.55 1.41
CA LEU A 199 2.79 17.24 2.64
C LEU A 199 3.09 16.40 3.90
N ALA A 200 2.75 15.11 3.87
CA ALA A 200 3.06 14.18 4.95
C ALA A 200 4.58 14.09 5.19
N SER A 201 5.36 13.99 4.11
CA SER A 201 6.83 14.00 4.17
C SER A 201 7.40 15.28 4.80
N ARG A 202 6.97 16.47 4.37
CA ARG A 202 7.39 17.76 4.96
C ARG A 202 7.09 17.86 6.46
N HIS A 203 6.07 17.16 6.94
CA HIS A 203 5.70 17.09 8.34
C HIS A 203 6.30 15.88 9.08
N LYS A 204 7.32 15.23 8.51
CA LYS A 204 8.10 14.13 9.09
C LYS A 204 7.24 12.92 9.48
N ALA A 205 6.23 12.61 8.68
CA ALA A 205 5.47 11.37 8.80
C ALA A 205 6.43 10.17 8.83
N ASP A 206 6.18 9.15 9.65
CA ASP A 206 6.97 7.92 9.57
C ASP A 206 6.65 7.13 8.29
N LEU A 207 7.45 6.10 8.00
CA LEU A 207 7.34 5.34 6.76
C LEU A 207 6.15 4.39 6.72
N GLY A 208 5.50 4.11 7.85
CA GLY A 208 4.22 3.40 7.84
C GLY A 208 3.12 4.19 7.10
N TRP A 209 3.14 5.53 7.17
CA TRP A 209 2.23 6.35 6.36
C TRP A 209 2.54 6.26 4.86
N LEU A 210 3.81 6.11 4.48
CA LEU A 210 4.21 5.87 3.09
C LEU A 210 3.70 4.52 2.58
N ASP A 211 3.87 3.46 3.35
CA ASP A 211 3.41 2.12 2.97
C ASP A 211 1.90 2.13 2.69
N ALA A 212 1.13 2.86 3.50
CA ALA A 212 -0.31 3.04 3.28
C ALA A 212 -0.63 3.84 2.01
N ILE A 213 0.10 4.93 1.73
CA ILE A 213 -0.07 5.69 0.48
C ILE A 213 0.15 4.76 -0.73
N ILE A 214 1.22 3.97 -0.69
CA ILE A 214 1.59 3.04 -1.77
C ILE A 214 0.51 1.97 -1.93
N GLU A 215 0.09 1.33 -0.83
CA GLU A 215 -0.92 0.28 -0.83
C GLU A 215 -2.25 0.79 -1.42
N ILE A 216 -2.70 1.97 -0.99
CA ILE A 216 -3.95 2.57 -1.47
C ILE A 216 -3.82 2.99 -2.93
N ALA A 217 -2.70 3.59 -3.31
CA ALA A 217 -2.47 4.03 -4.69
C ALA A 217 -2.37 2.85 -5.67
N ALA A 218 -1.74 1.75 -5.26
CA ALA A 218 -1.62 0.53 -6.06
C ALA A 218 -2.96 -0.22 -6.21
N ARG A 219 -3.81 -0.20 -5.17
CA ARG A 219 -5.13 -0.85 -5.19
C ARG A 219 -6.23 -0.06 -5.89
N HIS A 220 -6.07 1.26 -6.07
CA HIS A 220 -7.17 2.12 -6.50
C HIS A 220 -6.82 3.03 -7.68
N HIS A 221 -7.29 2.59 -8.85
CA HIS A 221 -7.85 3.48 -9.86
C HIS A 221 -9.34 3.70 -9.50
N PRO A 222 -9.88 4.92 -9.47
CA PRO A 222 -11.33 5.06 -9.55
C PRO A 222 -11.77 4.41 -10.85
N ALA A 223 -12.60 3.37 -10.78
CA ALA A 223 -13.26 2.85 -11.94
C ALA A 223 -14.03 4.01 -12.60
N PRO A 224 -13.85 4.28 -13.91
CA PRO A 224 -14.86 5.02 -14.63
C PRO A 224 -16.18 4.24 -14.51
N ALA A 225 -17.30 4.95 -14.60
CA ALA A 225 -18.65 4.35 -14.69
C ALA A 225 -18.65 3.15 -15.65
N PRO A 226 -19.54 2.15 -15.47
CA PRO A 226 -19.42 0.83 -16.09
C PRO A 226 -19.60 0.89 -17.60
N ALA A 227 -18.51 1.18 -18.31
CA ALA A 227 -18.28 0.91 -19.72
C ALA A 227 -16.77 1.02 -19.92
N GLU A 228 -16.16 -0.08 -20.35
CA GLU A 228 -14.75 -0.19 -20.76
C GLU A 228 -13.70 -0.42 -19.66
N SER A 229 -13.65 -1.65 -19.15
CA SER A 229 -12.41 -2.22 -18.60
C SER A 229 -11.54 -2.72 -19.76
N ARG A 230 -10.45 -1.99 -20.07
CA ARG A 230 -9.32 -2.51 -20.87
C ARG A 230 -8.17 -2.88 -19.93
N CYS A 231 -7.44 -3.94 -20.29
CA CYS A 231 -6.26 -4.50 -19.63
C CYS A 231 -5.01 -3.56 -19.66
N GLY A 232 -5.19 -2.23 -19.62
CA GLY A 232 -4.12 -1.23 -19.82
C GLY A 232 -3.86 -0.26 -18.65
N ASP A 233 -4.75 -0.18 -17.66
CA ASP A 233 -4.70 0.91 -16.65
C ASP A 233 -3.87 0.58 -15.39
N THR A 234 -3.45 -0.67 -15.21
CA THR A 234 -2.65 -1.11 -14.04
C THR A 234 -1.26 -0.49 -14.03
N HIS A 235 -0.62 -0.36 -15.20
CA HIS A 235 0.70 0.25 -15.32
C HIS A 235 0.70 1.73 -14.94
N GLY A 236 -0.39 2.45 -15.24
CA GLY A 236 -0.58 3.84 -14.83
C GLY A 236 -0.72 3.99 -13.31
N ALA A 237 -1.49 3.10 -12.67
CA ALA A 237 -1.67 3.12 -11.22
C ALA A 237 -0.36 2.87 -10.46
N GLU A 238 0.41 1.87 -10.89
CA GLU A 238 1.73 1.57 -10.30
C GLU A 238 2.70 2.74 -10.48
N GLN A 239 2.72 3.37 -11.65
CA GLN A 239 3.57 4.53 -11.91
C GLN A 239 3.18 5.74 -11.06
N MET A 240 1.89 5.98 -10.84
CA MET A 240 1.40 7.05 -9.95
C MET A 240 1.71 6.75 -8.48
N ALA A 241 1.57 5.50 -8.04
CA ALA A 241 1.96 5.08 -6.70
C ALA A 241 3.46 5.27 -6.48
N ARG A 242 4.28 4.89 -7.46
CA ARG A 242 5.73 5.09 -7.45
C ARG A 242 6.10 6.57 -7.38
N TRP A 243 5.41 7.41 -8.15
CA TRP A 243 5.62 8.86 -8.12
C TRP A 243 5.28 9.48 -6.76
N ALA A 244 4.13 9.10 -6.18
CA ALA A 244 3.74 9.56 -4.85
C ALA A 244 4.74 9.12 -3.78
N ALA A 245 5.29 7.91 -3.88
CA ALA A 245 6.32 7.40 -2.99
C ALA A 245 7.65 8.17 -3.15
N MET A 246 8.07 8.43 -4.39
CA MET A 246 9.26 9.21 -4.68
C MET A 246 9.16 10.63 -4.08
N VAL A 247 8.02 11.31 -4.24
CA VAL A 247 7.77 12.64 -3.66
C VAL A 247 7.79 12.59 -2.12
N PHE A 248 7.35 11.48 -1.52
CA PHE A 248 7.45 11.30 -0.07
C PHE A 248 8.91 11.16 0.38
N LEU A 249 9.71 10.40 -0.36
CA LEU A 249 11.10 10.08 -0.03
C LEU A 249 12.07 11.22 -0.36
N GLU A 250 11.66 12.18 -1.18
CA GLU A 250 12.44 13.36 -1.54
C GLU A 250 12.86 14.16 -0.27
N GLY A 251 14.15 14.47 -0.16
CA GLY A 251 14.74 15.09 1.04
C GLY A 251 14.94 14.16 2.24
N ARG A 252 14.42 12.93 2.20
CA ARG A 252 14.48 11.95 3.31
C ARG A 252 15.47 10.82 3.08
N ILE A 253 16.16 10.85 1.95
CA ILE A 253 17.23 9.91 1.58
C ILE A 253 18.44 9.95 2.54
N LYS A 254 18.53 11.01 3.37
CA LYS A 254 19.53 11.21 4.42
C LYS A 254 19.03 10.83 5.83
N GLU A 255 17.87 10.18 5.93
CA GLU A 255 17.33 9.69 7.20
C GLU A 255 17.67 8.22 7.41
N ARG A 256 18.08 7.88 8.64
CA ARG A 256 18.36 6.47 9.00
C ARG A 256 17.11 5.59 8.87
N ALA A 257 15.93 6.14 9.19
CA ALA A 257 14.66 5.44 9.05
C ALA A 257 14.40 5.00 7.60
N THR A 258 14.78 5.82 6.61
CA THR A 258 14.64 5.49 5.18
C THR A 258 15.54 4.35 4.76
N ILE A 259 16.77 4.30 5.26
CA ILE A 259 17.65 3.14 5.06
C ILE A 259 17.06 1.89 5.72
N ASP A 260 16.64 2.00 6.97
CA ASP A 260 16.11 0.85 7.72
C ASP A 260 14.86 0.25 7.06
N TRP A 261 13.99 1.10 6.52
CA TRP A 261 12.83 0.70 5.72
C TRP A 261 13.25 0.06 4.39
N ALA A 262 14.16 0.69 3.64
CA ALA A 262 14.61 0.17 2.35
C ALA A 262 15.26 -1.23 2.47
N LEU A 263 16.03 -1.46 3.53
CA LEU A 263 16.62 -2.79 3.81
C LEU A 263 15.57 -3.86 4.17
N GLY A 264 14.38 -3.44 4.63
CA GLY A 264 13.27 -4.34 4.89
C GLY A 264 12.48 -4.75 3.64
N LEU A 265 12.70 -4.09 2.50
CA LEU A 265 11.96 -4.33 1.27
C LEU A 265 12.35 -5.65 0.60
N LYS A 266 11.35 -6.41 0.18
CA LYS A 266 11.50 -7.65 -0.59
C LYS A 266 11.60 -7.37 -2.08
N PRO A 267 12.13 -8.32 -2.89
CA PRO A 267 12.11 -8.20 -4.35
C PRO A 267 10.72 -8.01 -4.95
N SER A 268 9.66 -8.47 -4.28
CA SER A 268 8.26 -8.27 -4.66
C SER A 268 7.77 -6.84 -4.50
N ASP A 269 8.47 -5.99 -3.72
CA ASP A 269 8.06 -4.62 -3.41
C ASP A 269 8.52 -3.66 -4.53
N THR A 270 8.06 -3.94 -5.75
CA THR A 270 8.53 -3.31 -6.99
C THR A 270 8.23 -1.81 -7.03
N ILE A 271 7.13 -1.36 -6.42
CA ILE A 271 6.76 0.07 -6.35
C ILE A 271 7.72 0.81 -5.41
N GLN A 272 7.97 0.26 -4.22
CA GLN A 272 8.85 0.84 -3.20
C GLN A 272 10.29 0.89 -3.70
N ARG A 273 10.83 -0.26 -4.17
CA ARG A 273 12.19 -0.34 -4.72
C ARG A 273 12.34 0.56 -5.94
N GLY A 274 11.36 0.55 -6.84
CA GLY A 274 11.33 1.43 -8.01
C GLY A 274 11.36 2.91 -7.63
N ALA A 275 10.59 3.34 -6.63
CA ALA A 275 10.58 4.74 -6.18
C ALA A 275 11.95 5.19 -5.63
N VAL A 276 12.65 4.30 -4.92
CA VAL A 276 14.02 4.56 -4.45
C VAL A 276 14.98 4.64 -5.63
N LEU A 277 14.93 3.69 -6.56
CA LEU A 277 15.81 3.68 -7.73
C LEU A 277 15.59 4.92 -8.62
N ASP A 278 14.34 5.30 -8.90
CA ASP A 278 14.01 6.52 -9.64
C ASP A 278 14.59 7.78 -8.96
N LEU A 279 14.57 7.82 -7.63
CA LEU A 279 15.15 8.91 -6.85
C LEU A 279 16.69 8.92 -6.92
N LEU A 280 17.32 7.75 -6.88
CA LEU A 280 18.77 7.61 -7.05
C LEU A 280 19.23 7.99 -8.47
N ASP A 281 18.46 7.62 -9.49
CA ASP A 281 18.72 7.99 -10.89
C ASP A 281 18.63 9.51 -11.10
N ARG A 282 17.62 10.16 -10.52
CA ARG A 282 17.52 11.63 -10.52
C ARG A 282 18.73 12.30 -9.89
N TRP A 283 19.21 11.74 -8.78
CA TRP A 283 20.42 12.22 -8.14
C TRP A 283 21.64 12.03 -9.04
N ALA A 284 21.80 10.88 -9.70
CA ALA A 284 22.88 10.61 -10.64
C ALA A 284 22.89 11.61 -11.82
N LEU A 285 21.70 11.98 -12.31
CA LEU A 285 21.50 12.97 -13.38
C LEU A 285 21.59 14.43 -12.91
N GLN A 286 22.00 14.69 -11.66
CA GLN A 286 22.09 16.02 -11.04
C GLN A 286 20.75 16.81 -10.94
N ASN A 287 19.63 16.12 -11.08
CA ASN A 287 18.28 16.70 -11.05
C ASN A 287 17.63 16.62 -9.66
N GLY A 288 18.42 16.48 -8.59
CA GLY A 288 17.92 16.31 -7.22
C GLY A 288 18.97 16.52 -6.13
N GLU A 289 18.54 16.47 -4.87
CA GLU A 289 19.42 16.69 -3.71
C GLU A 289 20.43 15.55 -3.54
N LYS A 290 21.72 15.89 -3.45
CA LYS A 290 22.79 14.88 -3.25
C LYS A 290 22.83 14.43 -1.77
N PRO A 291 22.71 13.12 -1.46
CA PRO A 291 22.78 12.58 -0.09
C PRO A 291 24.07 12.93 0.68
N GLY A 292 25.18 13.19 -0.01
CA GLY A 292 26.50 13.36 0.62
C GLY A 292 27.01 12.06 1.25
N GLU A 293 28.25 12.05 1.75
CA GLU A 293 28.72 10.90 2.55
C GLU A 293 28.21 11.01 3.99
N PRO A 294 27.94 9.88 4.69
CA PRO A 294 28.10 8.49 4.24
C PRO A 294 26.87 7.90 3.51
N TRP A 295 25.79 8.67 3.36
CA TRP A 295 24.53 8.20 2.77
C TRP A 295 24.67 7.74 1.32
N ARG A 296 25.45 8.47 0.51
CA ARG A 296 25.74 8.11 -0.88
C ARG A 296 26.30 6.70 -0.99
N SER A 297 27.34 6.39 -0.21
CA SER A 297 27.96 5.08 -0.25
C SER A 297 27.00 4.00 0.28
N ALA A 298 26.21 4.31 1.32
CA ALA A 298 25.20 3.40 1.82
C ALA A 298 24.15 3.02 0.76
N TRP A 299 23.60 4.00 0.02
CA TRP A 299 22.63 3.72 -1.04
C TRP A 299 23.21 2.92 -2.21
N ARG A 300 24.48 3.11 -2.56
CA ARG A 300 25.15 2.28 -3.58
C ARG A 300 25.23 0.81 -3.18
N PHE A 301 25.56 0.54 -1.91
CA PHE A 301 25.58 -0.83 -1.41
C PHE A 301 24.17 -1.42 -1.38
N ILE A 302 23.16 -0.66 -0.95
CA ILE A 302 21.75 -1.11 -0.97
C ILE A 302 21.32 -1.48 -2.41
N GLU A 303 21.57 -0.59 -3.37
CA GLU A 303 21.29 -0.81 -4.79
C GLU A 303 22.00 -2.07 -5.32
N GLU A 304 23.29 -2.24 -5.00
CA GLU A 304 24.06 -3.43 -5.36
C GLU A 304 23.46 -4.70 -4.77
N SER A 305 23.06 -4.69 -3.49
CA SER A 305 22.40 -5.84 -2.85
C SER A 305 21.06 -6.18 -3.51
N TRP A 306 20.30 -5.18 -3.97
CA TRP A 306 19.02 -5.41 -4.65
C TRP A 306 19.17 -6.03 -6.04
N ARG A 307 20.34 -5.89 -6.67
CA ARG A 307 20.66 -6.51 -7.97
C ARG A 307 21.17 -7.94 -7.82
N GLN A 308 21.48 -8.39 -6.60
CA GLN A 308 21.93 -9.77 -6.37
C GLN A 308 20.76 -10.77 -6.53
N PRO A 309 21.02 -11.98 -7.05
CA PRO A 309 19.99 -13.00 -7.20
C PRO A 309 19.40 -13.42 -5.86
N ILE A 310 18.12 -13.80 -5.85
CA ILE A 310 17.41 -14.21 -4.63
C ILE A 310 18.06 -15.48 -4.07
N VAL A 311 18.27 -15.51 -2.76
CA VAL A 311 18.77 -16.69 -2.05
C VAL A 311 17.66 -17.74 -2.00
N GLY A 312 17.84 -18.81 -2.77
CA GLY A 312 17.07 -20.05 -2.63
C GLY A 312 17.77 -21.00 -1.66
N ASN A 313 17.10 -22.09 -1.28
CA ASN A 313 17.73 -23.13 -0.48
C ASN A 313 18.90 -23.76 -1.26
N ASN A 314 20.13 -23.63 -0.74
CA ASN A 314 21.33 -24.14 -1.38
C ASN A 314 21.27 -25.67 -1.56
N GLY A 315 20.72 -26.40 -0.59
CA GLY A 315 20.51 -27.85 -0.70
C GLY A 315 19.63 -28.25 -1.89
N VAL A 316 18.54 -27.51 -2.15
CA VAL A 316 17.69 -27.73 -3.33
C VAL A 316 18.47 -27.48 -4.62
N LYS A 317 19.27 -26.40 -4.68
CA LYS A 317 20.10 -26.09 -5.84
C LYS A 317 21.16 -27.17 -6.11
N VAL A 318 21.78 -27.71 -5.06
CA VAL A 318 22.74 -28.82 -5.13
C VAL A 318 22.08 -30.06 -5.73
N ILE A 319 20.89 -30.43 -5.25
CA ILE A 319 20.14 -31.58 -5.77
C ILE A 319 19.85 -31.40 -7.27
N PHE A 320 19.37 -30.21 -7.68
CA PHE A 320 19.12 -29.93 -9.09
C PHE A 320 20.38 -29.96 -9.96
N ALA A 321 21.49 -29.40 -9.48
CA ALA A 321 22.76 -29.44 -10.20
C ALA A 321 23.28 -30.88 -10.33
N GLN A 322 23.15 -31.68 -9.28
CA GLN A 322 23.56 -33.09 -9.27
C GLN A 322 22.72 -33.94 -10.24
N ASP A 323 21.40 -33.74 -10.27
CA ASP A 323 20.51 -34.46 -11.19
C ASP A 323 20.83 -34.16 -12.67
N ARG A 324 21.10 -32.88 -12.97
CA ARG A 324 21.57 -32.44 -14.30
C ARG A 324 22.91 -33.07 -14.68
N LEU A 325 23.87 -33.13 -13.73
CA LEU A 325 25.16 -33.80 -13.94
C LEU A 325 24.98 -35.30 -14.25
N ARG A 326 24.14 -36.00 -13.48
CA ARG A 326 23.83 -37.43 -13.66
C ARG A 326 23.13 -37.72 -14.98
N SER A 327 22.31 -36.77 -15.44
CA SER A 327 21.65 -36.82 -16.75
C SER A 327 22.63 -36.56 -17.93
N GLY A 328 23.91 -36.31 -17.65
CA GLY A 328 24.94 -36.09 -18.66
C GLY A 328 25.07 -34.65 -19.15
N GLU A 329 24.41 -33.68 -18.52
CA GLU A 329 24.48 -32.29 -18.95
C GLU A 329 25.87 -31.67 -18.67
N ARG A 330 26.44 -30.98 -19.66
CA ARG A 330 27.73 -30.28 -19.56
C ARG A 330 27.65 -28.84 -20.10
N SER A 331 26.50 -28.21 -19.91
CA SER A 331 26.20 -26.88 -20.44
C SER A 331 26.80 -25.76 -19.57
N GLY A 332 26.97 -24.57 -20.16
CA GLY A 332 27.29 -23.36 -19.41
C GLY A 332 26.20 -22.98 -18.38
N SER A 333 24.93 -23.29 -18.67
CA SER A 333 23.83 -23.07 -17.72
C SER A 333 23.97 -23.91 -16.45
N LEU A 334 24.55 -25.11 -16.54
CA LEU A 334 24.85 -25.94 -15.37
C LEU A 334 26.01 -25.34 -14.56
N ILE A 335 27.03 -24.83 -15.24
CA ILE A 335 28.12 -24.09 -14.60
C ILE A 335 27.55 -22.88 -13.84
N ASP A 336 26.73 -22.04 -14.48
CA ASP A 336 26.10 -20.88 -13.85
C ASP A 336 25.27 -21.27 -12.62
N ALA A 337 24.51 -22.38 -12.70
CA ALA A 337 23.73 -22.89 -11.57
C ALA A 337 24.62 -23.34 -10.40
N MET A 338 25.76 -23.96 -10.67
CA MET A 338 26.74 -24.33 -9.64
C MET A 338 27.44 -23.10 -9.03
N LEU A 339 27.83 -22.14 -9.88
CA LEU A 339 28.41 -20.89 -9.41
C LEU A 339 27.44 -20.15 -8.51
N GLU A 340 26.14 -20.17 -8.81
CA GLU A 340 25.12 -19.49 -8.00
C GLU A 340 25.06 -19.99 -6.54
N ILE A 341 25.47 -21.25 -6.29
CA ILE A 341 25.52 -21.87 -4.96
C ILE A 341 26.67 -21.29 -4.14
N VAL A 342 27.82 -21.03 -4.77
CA VAL A 342 29.05 -20.60 -4.09
C VAL A 342 29.36 -19.10 -4.26
N ALA A 343 28.61 -18.41 -5.11
CA ALA A 343 28.85 -17.02 -5.45
C ALA A 343 28.83 -16.15 -4.18
N PRO A 344 29.89 -15.35 -3.95
CA PRO A 344 29.94 -14.43 -2.82
C PRO A 344 28.91 -13.33 -3.01
N ARG A 345 28.16 -13.04 -1.96
CA ARG A 345 27.07 -12.06 -1.94
C ARG A 345 27.33 -11.02 -0.87
N LEU A 346 26.82 -9.83 -1.12
CA LEU A 346 26.87 -8.71 -0.20
C LEU A 346 25.64 -8.78 0.67
N GLU A 347 25.83 -9.17 1.91
CA GLU A 347 24.78 -9.12 2.91
C GLU A 347 24.83 -7.76 3.59
N ILE A 348 23.67 -7.10 3.63
CA ILE A 348 23.53 -5.77 4.25
C ILE A 348 22.43 -5.85 5.28
N GLU A 349 22.77 -5.42 6.49
CA GLU A 349 21.81 -5.27 7.56
C GLU A 349 21.78 -3.84 8.10
N SER A 350 20.65 -3.46 8.69
CA SER A 350 20.52 -2.19 9.37
C SER A 350 21.37 -2.17 10.63
N SER A 351 22.26 -1.19 10.76
CA SER A 351 22.97 -0.96 12.01
C SER A 351 22.00 -0.62 13.16
N SER A 352 20.88 0.06 12.90
CA SER A 352 19.86 0.28 13.94
C SER A 352 19.30 -1.02 14.51
N ARG A 353 19.14 -2.04 13.66
CA ARG A 353 18.62 -3.35 14.06
C ARG A 353 19.64 -4.11 14.89
N SER A 354 20.91 -4.14 14.45
CA SER A 354 21.98 -4.80 15.20
C SER A 354 22.20 -4.19 16.58
N TYR A 355 22.19 -2.85 16.71
CA TYR A 355 22.28 -2.17 18.01
C TYR A 355 21.09 -2.46 18.94
N ARG A 356 19.88 -2.65 18.39
CA ARG A 356 18.70 -3.03 19.20
C ARG A 356 18.80 -4.46 19.73
N LEU A 357 19.33 -5.38 18.94
CA LEU A 357 19.46 -6.80 19.31
C LEU A 357 20.65 -7.04 20.25
N TYR A 358 21.73 -6.29 20.08
CA TYR A 358 22.95 -6.43 20.88
C TYR A 358 23.35 -5.09 21.53
N PRO A 359 22.59 -4.61 22.52
CA PRO A 359 22.89 -3.37 23.21
C PRO A 359 24.19 -3.53 24.01
N THR A 360 25.29 -2.99 23.48
CA THR A 360 26.56 -2.90 24.20
C THR A 360 26.61 -1.58 24.97
N PRO A 361 27.00 -1.58 26.27
CA PRO A 361 27.00 -0.36 27.09
C PRO A 361 27.95 0.74 26.56
N TYR A 362 28.91 0.38 25.70
CA TYR A 362 29.95 1.27 25.18
C TYR A 362 29.74 1.74 23.72
N ARG A 363 28.75 1.20 23.00
CA ARG A 363 28.49 1.58 21.60
C ARG A 363 27.09 2.15 21.50
N LYS A 364 26.98 3.49 21.44
CA LYS A 364 25.73 4.19 21.15
C LYS A 364 25.62 4.47 19.67
N LEU A 365 24.43 4.27 19.10
CA LEU A 365 24.16 4.54 17.70
C LEU A 365 24.39 6.05 17.42
N PRO A 366 25.32 6.43 16.52
CA PRO A 366 25.68 7.83 16.32
C PRO A 366 24.49 8.64 15.81
N ARG A 367 24.26 9.85 16.37
CA ARG A 367 23.22 10.78 15.89
C ARG A 367 23.58 11.37 14.52
N HIS A 368 24.86 11.63 14.27
CA HIS A 368 25.40 12.11 13.00
C HIS A 368 26.36 11.06 12.44
N PRO A 369 25.89 10.19 11.53
CA PRO A 369 26.73 9.15 10.95
C PRO A 369 27.84 9.78 10.12
N LYS A 370 29.08 9.33 10.33
CA LYS A 370 30.27 9.82 9.59
C LYS A 370 30.82 8.75 8.65
N LYS A 371 30.58 7.48 8.95
CA LYS A 371 31.00 6.33 8.15
C LYS A 371 29.79 5.51 7.72
N VAL A 372 29.92 4.76 6.62
CA VAL A 372 28.87 3.85 6.14
C VAL A 372 28.49 2.81 7.20
N GLN A 373 29.47 2.35 7.98
CA GLN A 373 29.29 1.40 9.08
C GLN A 373 28.36 1.94 10.21
N ASP A 374 28.20 3.26 10.32
CA ASP A 374 27.25 3.87 11.26
C ASP A 374 25.79 3.72 10.79
N LEU A 375 25.59 3.26 9.55
CA LEU A 375 24.29 3.10 8.89
C LEU A 375 23.98 1.63 8.60
N LEU A 376 24.97 0.93 8.03
CA LEU A 376 24.85 -0.43 7.52
C LEU A 376 25.89 -1.33 8.17
N SER A 377 25.49 -2.53 8.54
CA SER A 377 26.40 -3.66 8.68
C SER A 377 26.52 -4.33 7.33
N MET A 378 27.75 -4.67 6.93
CA MET A 378 28.03 -5.31 5.64
C MET A 378 28.89 -6.55 5.91
N SER A 379 28.47 -7.68 5.36
CA SER A 379 29.17 -8.97 5.42
C SER A 379 29.22 -9.62 4.05
N LEU A 380 30.18 -10.52 3.87
CA LEU A 380 30.20 -11.42 2.73
C LEU A 380 29.59 -12.76 3.14
N THR A 381 28.67 -13.28 2.34
CA THR A 381 28.05 -14.59 2.57
C THR A 381 27.91 -15.34 1.24
N SER A 382 28.00 -16.66 1.27
CA SER A 382 27.60 -17.54 0.16
C SER A 382 26.32 -18.32 0.50
N GLY A 383 25.66 -18.01 1.62
CA GLY A 383 24.54 -18.77 2.15
C GLY A 383 24.99 -19.97 2.99
N GLU A 384 24.22 -21.07 2.93
CA GLU A 384 24.57 -22.30 3.63
C GLU A 384 25.84 -22.91 3.03
N ILE A 385 26.74 -23.36 3.90
CA ILE A 385 27.96 -24.07 3.51
C ILE A 385 27.54 -25.41 2.91
N VAL A 386 27.89 -25.62 1.64
CA VAL A 386 27.64 -26.86 0.92
C VAL A 386 28.91 -27.71 0.94
N ASP A 387 28.77 -29.00 1.22
CA ASP A 387 29.84 -29.98 1.04
C ASP A 387 30.16 -30.14 -0.47
N PRO A 388 31.39 -29.85 -0.92
CA PRO A 388 31.79 -30.04 -2.31
C PRO A 388 31.52 -31.45 -2.85
N ASP A 389 31.59 -32.46 -1.99
CA ASP A 389 31.37 -33.86 -2.37
C ASP A 389 29.90 -34.14 -2.71
N ALA A 390 28.97 -33.33 -2.22
CA ALA A 390 27.54 -33.46 -2.51
C ALA A 390 27.22 -33.22 -4.00
N LEU A 391 28.07 -32.49 -4.74
CA LEU A 391 27.89 -32.27 -6.18
C LEU A 391 28.35 -33.47 -7.03
N GLY A 392 29.08 -34.44 -6.46
CA GLY A 392 29.57 -35.61 -7.20
C GLY A 392 30.65 -35.30 -8.24
N LEU A 393 31.35 -34.17 -8.13
CA LEU A 393 32.34 -33.73 -9.13
C LEU A 393 33.54 -34.68 -9.25
N LYS A 394 33.83 -35.46 -8.21
CA LYS A 394 34.95 -36.44 -8.18
C LYS A 394 34.78 -37.59 -9.16
N GLU A 395 33.55 -37.91 -9.54
CA GLU A 395 33.21 -39.03 -10.44
C GLU A 395 33.21 -38.59 -11.91
N LEU A 396 33.47 -37.32 -12.21
CA LEU A 396 33.42 -36.78 -13.56
C LEU A 396 34.79 -36.88 -14.26
N GLU A 397 34.80 -37.45 -15.46
CA GLU A 397 36.01 -37.57 -16.29
C GLU A 397 36.13 -36.48 -17.37
N ASP A 398 35.07 -35.68 -17.59
CA ASP A 398 35.04 -34.64 -18.62
C ASP A 398 35.94 -33.45 -18.25
N ARG A 399 37.18 -33.50 -18.74
CA ARG A 399 38.21 -32.49 -18.47
C ARG A 399 37.87 -31.12 -19.01
N SER A 400 37.14 -31.02 -20.13
CA SER A 400 36.80 -29.74 -20.76
C SER A 400 35.78 -28.98 -19.91
N PHE A 401 34.75 -29.70 -19.46
CA PHE A 401 33.75 -29.17 -18.54
C PHE A 401 34.37 -28.78 -17.20
N LEU A 402 35.20 -29.65 -16.60
CA LEU A 402 35.85 -29.38 -15.33
C LEU A 402 36.80 -28.17 -15.40
N ALA A 403 37.56 -28.01 -16.48
CA ALA A 403 38.41 -26.83 -16.68
C ALA A 403 37.57 -25.55 -16.80
N SER A 404 36.43 -25.61 -17.50
CA SER A 404 35.52 -24.47 -17.63
C SER A 404 34.90 -24.08 -16.29
N LEU A 405 34.46 -25.07 -15.50
CA LEU A 405 33.93 -24.85 -14.14
C LEU A 405 35.01 -24.27 -13.21
N ALA A 406 36.22 -24.81 -13.24
CA ALA A 406 37.34 -24.32 -12.43
C ALA A 406 37.67 -22.86 -12.74
N GLY A 407 37.81 -22.50 -14.02
CA GLY A 407 38.06 -21.11 -14.42
C GLY A 407 36.94 -20.16 -14.00
N ALA A 408 35.68 -20.60 -14.07
CA ALA A 408 34.55 -19.79 -13.63
C ALA A 408 34.48 -19.64 -12.10
N LEU A 409 34.86 -20.68 -11.34
CA LEU A 409 35.01 -20.63 -9.89
C LEU A 409 36.13 -19.68 -9.46
N GLU A 410 37.28 -19.71 -10.13
CA GLU A 410 38.39 -18.78 -9.88
C GLU A 410 37.95 -17.31 -10.07
N CYS A 411 37.25 -17.01 -11.17
CA CYS A 411 36.66 -15.68 -11.40
C CYS A 411 35.68 -15.28 -10.29
N THR A 412 34.88 -16.24 -9.80
CA THR A 412 33.89 -16.01 -8.75
C THR A 412 34.56 -15.69 -7.41
N VAL A 413 35.63 -16.42 -7.05
CA VAL A 413 36.43 -16.15 -5.85
C VAL A 413 37.12 -14.79 -5.96
N ALA A 414 37.73 -14.47 -7.11
CA ALA A 414 38.36 -13.17 -7.34
C ALA A 414 37.36 -12.02 -7.15
N SER A 415 36.15 -12.14 -7.71
CA SER A 415 35.07 -11.17 -7.51
C SER A 415 34.70 -11.00 -6.02
N GLY A 416 34.62 -12.10 -5.27
CA GLY A 416 34.39 -12.07 -3.82
C GLY A 416 35.47 -11.35 -3.03
N LEU A 417 36.73 -11.55 -3.40
CA LEU A 417 37.86 -10.87 -2.77
C LEU A 417 37.83 -9.36 -3.05
N GLU A 418 37.49 -8.94 -4.27
CA GLU A 418 37.31 -7.50 -4.57
C GLU A 418 36.15 -6.90 -3.79
N LEU A 419 35.04 -7.62 -3.66
CA LEU A 419 33.91 -7.19 -2.83
C LEU A 419 34.31 -7.08 -1.34
N ALA A 420 35.07 -8.06 -0.82
CA ALA A 420 35.59 -8.02 0.55
C ALA A 420 36.50 -6.81 0.80
N ARG A 421 37.39 -6.46 -0.15
CA ARG A 421 38.26 -5.27 -0.05
C ARG A 421 37.45 -3.97 0.01
N ARG A 422 36.34 -3.89 -0.72
CA ARG A 422 35.44 -2.72 -0.70
C ARG A 422 34.71 -2.58 0.64
N ILE A 423 34.35 -3.69 1.29
CA ILE A 423 33.65 -3.69 2.58
C ILE A 423 34.63 -3.47 3.76
N TYR A 424 35.83 -4.03 3.66
CA TYR A 424 36.84 -4.04 4.73
C TYR A 424 38.18 -3.42 4.26
N PRO A 425 38.23 -2.11 4.00
CA PRO A 425 39.42 -1.45 3.45
C PRO A 425 40.63 -1.46 4.40
N ASP A 426 40.39 -1.51 5.72
CA ASP A 426 41.43 -1.43 6.76
C ASP A 426 41.87 -2.80 7.32
N VAL A 427 41.28 -3.89 6.83
CA VAL A 427 41.54 -5.24 7.31
C VAL A 427 42.42 -5.96 6.28
N GLY A 428 43.63 -6.38 6.67
CA GLY A 428 44.44 -7.25 5.82
C GLY A 428 43.63 -8.49 5.42
N LEU A 429 43.71 -8.88 4.14
CA LEU A 429 42.89 -9.95 3.53
C LEU A 429 42.81 -11.21 4.41
N GLU A 430 43.87 -11.53 5.14
CA GLU A 430 43.95 -12.67 6.08
C GLU A 430 42.87 -12.69 7.18
N HIS A 431 42.34 -11.53 7.60
CA HIS A 431 41.31 -11.42 8.64
C HIS A 431 39.90 -11.15 8.09
N ALA A 432 39.77 -10.56 6.89
CA ALA A 432 38.48 -10.25 6.26
C ALA A 432 37.79 -11.49 5.65
N ILE A 433 38.58 -12.52 5.35
CA ILE A 433 38.17 -13.71 4.60
C ILE A 433 37.94 -14.91 5.54
N TRP A 434 38.00 -14.75 6.87
CA TRP A 434 37.78 -15.86 7.82
C TRP A 434 36.49 -16.67 7.56
N PRO A 435 35.36 -16.08 7.09
CA PRO A 435 34.18 -16.86 6.71
C PRO A 435 34.33 -17.67 5.41
N LEU A 436 35.22 -17.27 4.48
CA LEU A 436 35.41 -17.92 3.17
C LEU A 436 36.60 -18.89 3.17
N PHE A 437 37.59 -18.67 4.05
CA PHE A 437 38.81 -19.48 4.13
C PHE A 437 38.69 -20.77 4.96
N ALA A 438 37.50 -21.11 5.46
CA ALA A 438 37.25 -22.47 5.96
C ALA A 438 37.57 -23.55 4.90
N TRP A 439 37.63 -23.18 3.62
CA TRP A 439 37.97 -24.05 2.49
C TRP A 439 39.49 -24.17 2.23
N ALA A 440 40.33 -23.22 2.64
CA ALA A 440 41.75 -23.20 2.26
C ALA A 440 42.71 -23.77 3.31
N ARG A 441 42.19 -24.28 4.45
CA ARG A 441 43.02 -24.86 5.53
C ARG A 441 43.13 -26.39 5.53
N TYR A 442 42.85 -27.04 4.40
CA TYR A 442 43.27 -28.43 4.14
C TYR A 442 43.97 -28.62 2.78
N PRO A 443 45.21 -28.14 2.61
CA PRO A 443 46.13 -28.74 1.65
C PRO A 443 47.37 -29.25 2.38
N ALA A 444 47.21 -30.37 3.09
CA ALA A 444 48.33 -31.21 3.56
C ALA A 444 47.81 -32.60 3.96
N GLN A 445 47.19 -33.33 3.03
CA GLN A 445 47.07 -34.80 3.12
C GLN A 445 46.67 -35.52 1.82
N TRP A 446 46.57 -34.82 0.68
CA TRP A 446 46.45 -35.46 -0.64
C TRP A 446 47.83 -35.62 -1.28
N SER A 447 48.64 -36.46 -0.63
CA SER A 447 49.79 -37.12 -1.23
C SER A 447 49.80 -38.54 -0.65
N GLY A 448 49.15 -39.43 -1.40
CA GLY A 448 48.98 -40.86 -1.12
C GLY A 448 48.20 -41.49 -2.24
#